data_AF-A0A1L8DQ62-F1
#
_entry.id   AF-A0A1L8DQ62-F1
#
_cell.length_a   1.000
_cell.length_b   1.000
_cell.length_c   1.000
_cell.angle_alpha   90.00
_cell.angle_beta   90.00
_cell.angle_gamma   90.00
#
_symmetry.space_group_name_H-M   'P 1'
#
loop_
_entity.id
_entity.type
_entity.pdbx_description
1 polymer ?
#
loop_
_entity_poly.entity_id
_entity_poly.type
_entity_poly.pdbx_seq_one_letter_code
_entity_poly.pdbx_strand_id
1 'polypeptide(L)'
;MTERPFYAVLPQQLRFNDEVVLKGKIKNNAEIFSVNFCLESSTTPSYIAYHFKTIFTVDRDVGVIQNHKNYAWGQEIINSNTWCDGPGEEFILTFLFTNRDITVYTDDDNRCFQYKYDHQLDIGDIKTVQIWDDLDYITEVIFRYKHSSENSI
;
A
#
# COMPACT_ATOMS: atom_id res chain seq x y z
N MET A 1 8.21 17.29 12.92
CA MET A 1 7.29 16.58 12.02
C MET A 1 8.16 15.70 11.15
N THR A 2 8.04 14.38 11.26
CA THR A 2 8.78 13.47 10.37
C THR A 2 8.20 13.62 8.97
N GLU A 3 8.97 14.18 8.05
CA GLU A 3 8.60 14.25 6.64
C GLU A 3 8.28 12.84 6.13
N ARG A 4 7.16 12.70 5.42
CA ARG A 4 6.81 11.45 4.77
C ARG A 4 7.62 11.37 3.47
N PRO A 5 8.45 10.33 3.27
CA PRO A 5 9.36 10.28 2.14
C PRO A 5 8.64 10.22 0.78
N PHE A 6 7.37 9.79 0.74
CA PHE A 6 6.55 9.91 -0.45
C PHE A 6 5.07 10.17 -0.15
N TYR A 7 4.45 10.99 -0.98
CA TYR A 7 3.04 11.35 -0.90
C TYR A 7 2.48 11.61 -2.31
N ALA A 8 1.40 10.92 -2.68
CA ALA A 8 0.67 11.19 -3.92
C ALA A 8 -0.84 11.25 -3.68
N VAL A 9 -1.47 12.27 -4.24
CA VAL A 9 -2.93 12.40 -4.30
C VAL A 9 -3.42 11.54 -5.46
N LEU A 10 -4.48 10.75 -5.22
CA LEU A 10 -5.12 9.98 -6.26
C LEU A 10 -5.80 10.93 -7.26
N PRO A 11 -5.54 10.79 -8.58
CA PRO A 11 -6.16 11.65 -9.60
C PRO A 11 -7.70 11.59 -9.65
N GLN A 12 -8.28 10.46 -9.24
CA GLN A 12 -9.73 10.25 -9.13
C GLN A 12 -10.04 9.24 -8.03
N GLN A 13 -11.31 9.21 -7.63
CA GLN A 13 -11.84 8.24 -6.66
C GLN A 13 -11.64 6.80 -7.16
N LEU A 14 -11.19 5.91 -6.27
CA LEU A 14 -11.08 4.48 -6.57
C LEU A 14 -12.45 3.82 -6.73
N ARG A 15 -12.52 2.89 -7.66
CA ARG A 15 -13.59 1.93 -7.87
C ARG A 15 -13.02 0.52 -7.80
N PHE A 16 -13.91 -0.45 -7.69
CA PHE A 16 -13.49 -1.85 -7.74
C PHE A 16 -12.82 -2.17 -9.08
N ASN A 17 -11.75 -2.95 -8.99
CA ASN A 17 -10.81 -3.34 -10.04
C ASN A 17 -9.81 -2.27 -10.48
N ASP A 18 -9.80 -1.10 -9.85
CA ASP A 18 -8.71 -0.14 -10.01
C ASP A 18 -7.43 -0.64 -9.32
N GLU A 19 -6.29 -0.14 -9.79
CA GLU A 19 -4.98 -0.53 -9.27
C GLU A 19 -4.12 0.71 -8.96
N VAL A 20 -3.31 0.60 -7.92
CA VAL A 20 -2.18 1.50 -7.66
C VAL A 20 -0.89 0.69 -7.69
N VAL A 21 0.02 1.06 -8.59
CA VAL A 21 1.34 0.43 -8.71
C VAL A 21 2.39 1.40 -8.19
N LEU A 22 3.25 0.91 -7.31
CA LEU A 22 4.39 1.64 -6.76
C LEU A 22 5.67 0.92 -7.16
N LYS A 23 6.63 1.64 -7.73
CA LYS A 23 7.96 1.13 -8.02
C LYS A 23 9.01 2.02 -7.38
N GLY A 24 10.04 1.42 -6.79
CA GLY A 24 11.07 2.18 -6.09
C GLY A 24 12.12 1.29 -5.45
N LYS A 25 12.81 1.84 -4.47
CA LYS A 25 13.87 1.15 -3.74
C LYS A 25 13.76 1.39 -2.24
N ILE A 26 13.97 0.33 -1.48
CA ILE A 26 14.05 0.35 -0.02
C ILE A 26 15.48 0.77 0.39
N LYS A 27 15.65 1.53 1.47
CA LYS A 27 17.00 1.84 1.96
C LYS A 27 17.78 0.57 2.30
N ASN A 28 19.10 0.59 2.07
CA ASN A 28 20.00 -0.54 2.37
C ASN A 28 20.01 -0.94 3.86
N ASN A 29 19.66 -0.02 4.76
CA ASN A 29 19.62 -0.22 6.21
C ASN A 29 18.19 -0.09 6.75
N ALA A 30 17.18 -0.35 5.92
CA ALA A 30 15.79 -0.24 6.33
C ALA A 30 15.46 -1.16 7.51
N GLU A 31 14.79 -0.61 8.51
CA GLU A 31 14.20 -1.38 9.60
C GLU A 31 12.71 -1.57 9.36
N ILE A 32 12.05 -0.54 8.82
CA ILE A 32 10.62 -0.50 8.59
C ILE A 32 10.32 0.16 7.25
N PHE A 33 9.39 -0.41 6.49
CA PHE A 33 8.85 0.19 5.29
C PHE A 33 7.32 0.10 5.32
N SER A 34 6.61 1.17 5.00
CA SER A 34 5.14 1.15 5.03
C SER A 34 4.50 1.85 3.83
N VAL A 35 3.45 1.25 3.26
CA VAL A 35 2.54 1.87 2.29
C VAL A 35 1.17 2.10 2.96
N ASN A 36 0.62 3.29 2.79
CA ASN A 36 -0.61 3.73 3.44
C ASN A 36 -1.59 4.31 2.42
N PHE A 37 -2.81 3.77 2.38
CA PHE A 37 -3.93 4.34 1.65
C PHE A 37 -4.80 5.15 2.61
N CYS A 38 -4.71 6.47 2.53
CA CYS A 38 -5.28 7.38 3.51
C CYS A 38 -6.55 8.04 2.98
N LEU A 39 -7.53 8.27 3.87
CA LEU A 39 -8.78 8.96 3.52
C LEU A 39 -8.63 10.49 3.55
N GLU A 40 -7.46 10.97 3.96
CA GLU A 40 -7.17 12.39 4.17
C GLU A 40 -5.90 12.80 3.44
N SER A 41 -5.89 14.02 2.91
CA SER A 41 -4.71 14.69 2.38
C SER A 41 -3.90 15.36 3.49
N SER A 42 -3.37 14.55 4.41
CA SER A 42 -2.63 15.00 5.61
C SER A 42 -1.34 14.20 5.78
N THR A 43 -0.30 14.83 6.32
CA THR A 43 0.97 14.16 6.69
C THR A 43 0.84 13.28 7.93
N THR A 44 -0.23 13.46 8.71
CA THR A 44 -0.56 12.68 9.91
C THR A 44 -2.03 12.25 9.86
N PRO A 45 -2.40 11.35 8.93
CA PRO A 45 -3.79 10.94 8.75
C PRO A 45 -4.31 10.21 10.01
N SER A 46 -5.52 10.57 10.39
CA SER A 46 -6.30 9.89 11.41
C SER A 46 -7.02 8.67 10.83
N TYR A 47 -7.27 8.68 9.52
CA TYR A 47 -7.97 7.61 8.80
C TYR A 47 -7.10 7.00 7.69
N ILE A 48 -6.82 5.72 7.81
CA ILE A 48 -6.02 4.91 6.89
C ILE A 48 -6.82 3.65 6.58
N ALA A 49 -7.30 3.52 5.33
CA ALA A 49 -8.05 2.35 4.88
C ALA A 49 -7.20 1.09 4.89
N TYR A 50 -5.91 1.24 4.56
CA TYR A 50 -4.98 0.13 4.53
C TYR A 50 -3.56 0.60 4.80
N HIS A 51 -2.94 -0.03 5.79
CA HIS A 51 -1.54 0.13 6.18
C HIS A 51 -0.85 -1.22 5.96
N PHE A 52 0.01 -1.26 4.97
CA PHE A 52 0.89 -2.37 4.66
C PHE A 52 2.29 -2.02 5.16
N LYS A 53 2.77 -2.72 6.19
CA LYS A 53 4.06 -2.45 6.82
C LYS A 53 4.93 -3.70 6.82
N THR A 54 6.19 -3.56 6.47
CA THR A 54 7.20 -4.61 6.56
C THR A 54 8.23 -4.24 7.61
N ILE A 55 8.56 -5.18 8.50
CA ILE A 55 9.60 -5.05 9.51
C ILE A 55 10.75 -5.99 9.15
N PHE A 56 11.95 -5.46 8.99
CA PHE A 56 13.14 -6.20 8.54
C PHE A 56 14.09 -6.62 9.68
N THR A 57 13.96 -6.03 10.87
CA THR A 57 14.88 -6.28 11.99
C THR A 57 14.46 -7.49 12.82
N VAL A 58 15.41 -8.39 13.08
CA VAL A 58 15.26 -9.62 13.90
C VAL A 58 14.85 -9.37 15.36
N ASP A 59 15.11 -8.17 15.89
CA ASP A 59 14.73 -7.81 17.27
C ASP A 59 13.23 -7.47 17.42
N ARG A 60 12.50 -7.44 16.31
CA ARG A 60 11.04 -7.28 16.23
C ARG A 60 10.48 -8.45 15.42
N ASP A 61 9.19 -8.72 15.54
CA ASP A 61 8.52 -9.74 14.71
C ASP A 61 8.75 -9.42 13.22
N VAL A 62 9.67 -10.15 12.58
CA VAL A 62 10.00 -9.98 11.17
C VAL A 62 8.80 -10.44 10.34
N GLY A 63 8.32 -9.57 9.47
CA GLY A 63 7.17 -9.90 8.64
C GLY A 63 6.44 -8.69 8.10
N VAL A 64 5.27 -8.99 7.54
CA VAL A 64 4.31 -8.02 7.01
C VAL A 64 3.15 -7.89 7.98
N ILE A 65 2.87 -6.66 8.39
CA ILE A 65 1.72 -6.28 9.20
C ILE A 65 0.74 -5.54 8.30
N GLN A 66 -0.48 -6.05 8.24
CA GLN A 66 -1.60 -5.44 7.54
C GLN A 66 -2.65 -4.99 8.56
N ASN A 67 -2.99 -3.70 8.56
CA ASN A 67 -4.07 -3.19 9.40
C ASN A 67 -4.71 -1.93 8.78
N HIS A 68 -5.58 -1.27 9.54
CA HIS A 68 -6.20 0.00 9.21
C HIS A 68 -6.18 0.92 10.43
N LYS A 69 -6.46 2.20 10.20
CA LYS A 69 -6.64 3.18 11.26
C LYS A 69 -7.96 3.90 11.06
N ASN A 70 -8.85 3.80 12.04
CA ASN A 70 -10.09 4.57 12.10
C ASN A 70 -10.07 5.40 13.39
N TYR A 71 -9.37 6.53 13.35
CA TYR A 71 -8.91 7.30 14.52
C TYR A 71 -7.87 6.56 15.40
N ALA A 72 -8.15 5.31 15.76
CA ALA A 72 -7.23 4.39 16.41
C ALA A 72 -6.83 3.25 15.46
N TRP A 73 -5.69 2.60 15.75
CA TRP A 73 -5.25 1.42 15.00
C TRP A 73 -6.18 0.24 15.27
N GLY A 74 -6.58 -0.45 14.21
CA GLY A 74 -7.38 -1.66 14.27
C GLY A 74 -6.55 -2.90 14.58
N GLN A 75 -7.18 -4.06 14.47
CA GLN A 75 -6.54 -5.36 14.63
C GLN A 75 -5.46 -5.57 13.56
N GLU A 76 -4.29 -6.05 13.99
CA GLU A 76 -3.19 -6.42 13.11
C GLU A 76 -3.36 -7.83 12.56
N ILE A 77 -3.07 -8.01 11.27
CA ILE A 77 -2.84 -9.30 10.64
C ILE A 77 -1.34 -9.39 10.36
N ILE A 78 -0.69 -10.40 10.91
CA ILE A 78 0.75 -10.63 10.77
C ILE A 78 0.96 -11.80 9.79
N ASN A 79 1.75 -11.55 8.77
CA ASN A 79 2.15 -12.53 7.75
C ASN A 79 3.68 -12.61 7.67
N SER A 80 4.20 -13.75 7.24
CA SER A 80 5.61 -13.85 6.86
C SER A 80 5.92 -12.91 5.70
N ASN A 81 7.12 -12.33 5.66
CA ASN A 81 7.56 -11.57 4.49
C ASN A 81 7.89 -12.53 3.34
N THR A 82 7.13 -12.43 2.25
CA THR A 82 7.33 -13.16 0.99
C THR A 82 7.51 -12.25 -0.22
N TRP A 83 7.46 -10.92 -0.03
CA TRP A 83 7.38 -9.98 -1.15
C TRP A 83 8.74 -9.40 -1.55
N CYS A 84 9.73 -9.42 -0.65
CA CYS A 84 11.10 -9.03 -0.92
C CYS A 84 12.08 -9.79 -0.01
N ASP A 85 13.33 -9.91 -0.45
CA ASP A 85 14.38 -10.63 0.29
C ASP A 85 14.93 -9.82 1.47
N GLY A 86 14.87 -8.49 1.43
CA GLY A 86 15.30 -7.63 2.53
C GLY A 86 15.53 -6.16 2.17
N PRO A 87 16.18 -5.40 3.06
CA PRO A 87 16.59 -4.02 2.82
C PRO A 87 17.48 -3.85 1.57
N GLY A 88 17.38 -2.70 0.91
CA GLY A 88 18.17 -2.38 -0.29
C GLY A 88 17.59 -2.88 -1.61
N GLU A 89 16.55 -3.72 -1.57
CA GLU A 89 15.89 -4.24 -2.76
C GLU A 89 15.09 -3.15 -3.50
N GLU A 90 15.12 -3.24 -4.83
CA GLU A 90 14.12 -2.57 -5.66
C GLU A 90 12.81 -3.33 -5.58
N PHE A 91 11.68 -2.61 -5.68
CA PHE A 91 10.37 -3.20 -5.56
C PHE A 91 9.41 -2.74 -6.65
N ILE A 92 8.47 -3.65 -6.91
CA ILE A 92 7.19 -3.36 -7.56
C ILE A 92 6.13 -3.85 -6.58
N LEU A 93 5.20 -2.99 -6.21
CA LEU A 93 4.02 -3.36 -5.41
C LEU A 93 2.78 -2.87 -6.13
N THR A 94 1.94 -3.81 -6.55
CA THR A 94 0.63 -3.51 -7.13
C THR A 94 -0.46 -3.82 -6.13
N PHE A 95 -1.30 -2.82 -5.86
CA PHE A 95 -2.47 -2.91 -5.00
C PHE A 95 -3.71 -2.89 -5.87
N LEU A 96 -4.38 -4.05 -6.00
CA LEU A 96 -5.64 -4.21 -6.71
C LEU A 96 -6.80 -4.11 -5.72
N PHE A 97 -7.69 -3.15 -5.95
CA PHE A 97 -8.86 -2.93 -5.10
C PHE A 97 -10.04 -3.76 -5.61
N THR A 98 -10.20 -5.00 -5.15
CA THR A 98 -11.34 -5.84 -5.56
C THR A 98 -12.61 -5.44 -4.81
N ASN A 99 -13.75 -6.07 -5.12
CA ASN A 99 -14.99 -5.83 -4.36
C ASN A 99 -15.01 -6.45 -2.95
N ARG A 100 -13.99 -7.23 -2.58
CA ARG A 100 -13.90 -7.92 -1.29
C ARG A 100 -12.69 -7.46 -0.47
N ASP A 101 -11.58 -7.29 -1.15
CA ASP A 101 -10.27 -7.12 -0.55
C ASP A 101 -9.39 -6.16 -1.35
N ILE A 102 -8.29 -5.74 -0.72
CA ILE A 102 -7.12 -5.21 -1.39
C ILE A 102 -6.16 -6.39 -1.57
N THR A 103 -5.85 -6.71 -2.83
CA THR A 103 -4.89 -7.77 -3.16
C THR A 103 -3.54 -7.15 -3.53
N VAL A 104 -2.46 -7.68 -2.96
CA VAL A 104 -1.08 -7.19 -3.18
C VAL A 104 -0.30 -8.15 -4.07
N TYR A 105 0.36 -7.61 -5.09
CA TYR A 105 1.24 -8.33 -6.02
C TYR A 105 2.64 -7.69 -6.07
N THR A 106 3.65 -8.48 -6.44
CA THR A 106 5.04 -8.01 -6.63
C THR A 106 5.46 -7.86 -8.10
N ASP A 107 4.48 -7.82 -8.99
CA ASP A 107 4.64 -7.46 -10.40
C ASP A 107 3.60 -6.41 -10.81
N ASP A 108 3.68 -5.93 -12.04
CA ASP A 108 2.77 -4.93 -12.58
C ASP A 108 1.70 -5.52 -13.50
N ASP A 109 1.53 -6.84 -13.54
CA ASP A 109 0.51 -7.54 -14.34
C ASP A 109 -0.37 -8.52 -13.53
N ASN A 110 -0.28 -8.45 -12.19
CA ASN A 110 -1.11 -9.18 -11.23
C ASN A 110 -0.93 -10.71 -11.28
N ARG A 111 0.29 -11.21 -11.54
CA ARG A 111 0.56 -12.67 -11.60
C ARG A 111 1.23 -13.19 -10.32
N CYS A 112 2.02 -12.38 -9.64
CA CYS A 112 2.81 -12.73 -8.46
C CYS A 112 2.10 -12.29 -7.18
N PHE A 113 1.04 -13.02 -6.84
CA PHE A 113 0.22 -12.78 -5.66
C PHE A 113 1.03 -12.91 -4.36
N GLN A 114 0.81 -12.02 -3.40
CA GLN A 114 1.43 -12.06 -2.07
C GLN A 114 0.40 -12.10 -0.94
N TYR A 115 -0.45 -11.08 -0.85
CA TYR A 115 -1.33 -10.88 0.31
C TYR A 115 -2.73 -10.42 -0.07
N LYS A 116 -3.65 -10.59 0.87
CA LYS A 116 -4.99 -9.99 0.84
C LYS A 116 -5.29 -9.30 2.17
N TYR A 117 -6.07 -8.24 2.08
CA TYR A 117 -6.65 -7.55 3.22
C TYR A 117 -8.10 -7.19 2.94
N ASP A 118 -9.03 -7.72 3.73
CA ASP A 118 -10.45 -7.41 3.58
C ASP A 118 -10.72 -5.93 3.89
N HIS A 119 -11.57 -5.29 3.09
CA HIS A 119 -11.91 -3.88 3.28
C HIS A 119 -12.51 -3.63 4.67
N GLN A 120 -11.87 -2.74 5.44
CA GLN A 120 -12.39 -2.29 6.74
C GLN A 120 -13.03 -0.90 6.67
N LEU A 121 -12.64 -0.10 5.67
CA LEU A 121 -13.14 1.24 5.37
C LEU A 121 -13.44 1.33 3.86
N ASP A 122 -14.25 2.30 3.46
CA ASP A 122 -14.64 2.48 2.07
C ASP A 122 -13.44 2.91 1.21
N ILE A 123 -13.17 2.16 0.14
CA ILE A 123 -12.09 2.48 -0.81
C ILE A 123 -12.34 3.78 -1.58
N GLY A 124 -13.62 4.15 -1.77
CA GLY A 124 -14.00 5.38 -2.45
C GLY A 124 -13.61 6.64 -1.67
N ASP A 125 -13.36 6.51 -0.38
CA ASP A 125 -12.90 7.61 0.46
C ASP A 125 -11.38 7.81 0.40
N ILE A 126 -10.61 6.86 -0.14
CA ILE A 126 -9.16 6.98 -0.26
C ILE A 126 -8.81 8.18 -1.15
N LYS A 127 -7.98 9.09 -0.61
CA LYS A 127 -7.54 10.31 -1.31
C LYS A 127 -6.05 10.29 -1.64
N THR A 128 -5.25 9.57 -0.86
CA THR A 128 -3.79 9.58 -1.04
C THR A 128 -3.18 8.22 -0.81
N VAL A 129 -2.11 7.93 -1.55
CA VAL A 129 -1.15 6.89 -1.20
C VAL A 129 0.10 7.55 -0.62
N GLN A 130 0.57 7.04 0.51
CA GLN A 130 1.76 7.56 1.19
C GLN A 130 2.72 6.41 1.48
N ILE A 131 4.02 6.66 1.31
CA ILE A 131 5.04 5.73 1.77
C ILE A 131 5.74 6.37 2.95
N TRP A 132 5.81 5.61 4.03
CA TRP A 132 6.42 6.01 5.28
C TRP A 132 7.70 5.23 5.50
N ASP A 133 8.50 5.72 6.45
CA ASP A 133 9.67 5.03 6.99
C ASP A 133 10.84 4.92 5.97
N ASP A 134 11.44 3.75 5.79
CA ASP A 134 12.75 3.60 5.14
C ASP A 134 12.70 3.40 3.62
N LEU A 135 12.03 4.33 2.94
CA LEU A 135 12.08 4.47 1.48
C LEU A 135 13.36 5.20 1.04
N ASP A 136 14.06 4.68 0.02
CA ASP A 136 15.18 5.37 -0.62
C ASP A 136 14.66 6.33 -1.70
N TYR A 137 14.02 5.79 -2.74
CA TYR A 137 13.39 6.58 -3.80
C TYR A 137 12.21 5.85 -4.46
N ILE A 138 11.36 6.62 -5.14
CA ILE A 138 10.30 6.12 -6.02
C ILE A 138 10.65 6.45 -7.46
N THR A 139 10.51 5.46 -8.33
CA THR A 139 10.70 5.60 -9.78
C THR A 139 9.38 5.83 -10.48
N GLU A 140 8.34 5.10 -10.10
CA GLU A 140 7.02 5.17 -10.73
C GLU A 140 5.90 5.09 -9.70
N VAL A 141 4.86 5.89 -9.92
CA VAL A 141 3.53 5.68 -9.35
C VAL A 141 2.52 5.68 -10.48
N ILE A 142 1.81 4.56 -10.62
CA ILE A 142 0.83 4.37 -11.69
C ILE A 142 -0.53 4.16 -11.06
N PHE A 143 -1.49 4.98 -11.45
CA PHE A 143 -2.91 4.78 -11.14
C PHE A 143 -3.60 4.20 -12.37
N ARG A 144 -4.13 2.99 -12.27
CA ARG A 144 -4.85 2.34 -13.36
C ARG A 144 -6.32 2.27 -13.01
N TYR A 145 -7.10 3.10 -13.69
CA TYR A 145 -8.53 3.19 -13.50
C TYR A 145 -9.24 2.37 -14.56
N LYS A 146 -9.88 1.27 -14.15
CA LYS A 146 -10.69 0.44 -15.05
C LYS A 146 -12.08 1.03 -15.08
N HIS A 147 -12.26 2.02 -15.94
CA HIS A 147 -13.60 2.46 -16.29
C HIS A 147 -14.33 1.27 -16.92
N SER A 148 -15.36 0.77 -16.24
CA SER A 148 -16.37 -0.04 -16.92
C SER A 148 -16.86 0.78 -18.11
N SER A 149 -16.62 0.30 -19.32
CA SER A 149 -17.37 0.79 -20.47
C SER A 149 -18.81 0.38 -20.25
N GLU A 150 -19.61 1.25 -19.63
CA GLU A 150 -21.06 1.26 -19.79
C GLU A 150 -21.34 1.57 -21.27
N ASN A 151 -21.22 0.56 -22.13
CA ASN A 151 -21.74 0.54 -23.49
C ASN A 151 -21.60 -0.88 -24.05
N SER A 152 -22.54 -1.74 -23.67
CA SER A 152 -23.02 -2.82 -24.52
C SER A 152 -24.53 -2.89 -24.32
N ILE A 153 -25.24 -2.14 -25.17
CA ILE A 153 -26.68 -2.29 -25.43
C ILE A 153 -26.91 -3.65 -26.08
#